data_AF-W2G305-F1
#
_entry.id   AF-W2G305-F1
#
_cell.length_a   1.000
_cell.length_b   1.000
_cell.length_c   1.000
_cell.angle_alpha   90.00
_cell.angle_beta   90.00
_cell.angle_gamma   90.00
#
_symmetry.space_group_name_H-M   'P 1'
#
loop_
_entity.id
_entity.type
_entity.pdbx_description
1 polymer ?
#
loop_
_entity_poly.entity_id
_entity_poly.type
_entity_poly.pdbx_seq_one_letter_code
_entity_poly.pdbx_strand_id
1 'polypeptide(L)' 'KDLLEHLSWLRSLRDGCKELVVFFKRNHKLWFLLRRKVKEKKLRALVLTGDTRWGSALACLASVLAAESILFTIVSG' A
#
# COMPACT_ATOMS: atom_id res chain seq x y z
N LYS A 1 10.43 -22.78 2.84
CA LYS A 1 11.33 -21.64 2.49
C LYS A 1 10.45 -20.57 1.86
N ASP A 2 10.48 -19.35 2.36
CA ASP A 2 9.54 -18.30 1.99
C ASP A 2 9.74 -17.91 0.50
N LEU A 3 8.69 -17.99 -0.32
CA LEU A 3 8.77 -17.71 -1.76
C LEU A 3 9.17 -16.25 -2.03
N LEU A 4 8.89 -15.35 -1.08
CA LEU A 4 9.22 -13.92 -1.12
C LEU A 4 10.72 -13.73 -1.08
N GLU A 5 11.43 -14.65 -0.43
CA GLU A 5 12.88 -14.55 -0.31
C GLU A 5 13.61 -14.98 -1.57
N HIS A 6 12.99 -15.86 -2.37
CA HIS A 6 13.57 -16.40 -3.61
C HIS A 6 13.30 -15.50 -4.82
N LEU A 7 12.28 -14.64 -4.76
CA LEU A 7 11.91 -13.70 -5.82
C LEU A 7 12.28 -12.28 -5.40
N SER A 8 13.50 -11.85 -5.74
CA SER A 8 14.03 -10.52 -5.40
C SER A 8 13.15 -9.36 -5.89
N TRP A 9 12.54 -9.50 -7.07
CA TRP A 9 11.60 -8.51 -7.61
C TRP A 9 10.34 -8.38 -6.74
N LEU A 10 9.82 -9.50 -6.23
CA LEU A 10 8.61 -9.51 -5.40
C LEU A 10 8.88 -8.92 -4.02
N ARG A 11 10.07 -9.20 -3.46
CA ARG A 11 10.55 -8.55 -2.25
C ARG A 11 10.61 -7.03 -2.42
N SER A 12 11.24 -6.57 -3.51
CA SER A 12 11.38 -5.14 -3.81
C SER A 12 10.02 -4.46 -3.98
N LEU A 13 9.09 -5.11 -4.67
CA LEU A 13 7.73 -4.61 -4.84
C LEU A 13 6.98 -4.50 -3.51
N ARG A 14 7.05 -5.54 -2.66
CA ARG A 14 6.45 -5.54 -1.32
C ARG A 14 7.00 -4.40 -0.49
N ASP A 15 8.32 -4.24 -0.47
CA ASP A 15 8.99 -3.24 0.36
C ASP A 15 8.65 -1.82 -0.11
N GLY A 16 8.62 -1.57 -1.42
CA GLY A 16 8.16 -0.30 -1.98
C GLY A 16 6.70 0.03 -1.64
N CYS A 17 5.79 -0.96 -1.70
CA CYS A 17 4.40 -0.75 -1.26
C CYS A 17 4.30 -0.48 0.24
N LYS A 18 5.13 -1.15 1.07
CA LYS A 18 5.20 -0.90 2.51
C LYS A 18 5.67 0.52 2.78
N GLU A 19 6.73 0.98 2.13
CA GLU A 19 7.24 2.34 2.24
C GLU A 19 6.20 3.38 1.87
N LEU A 20 5.46 3.16 0.77
CA LEU A 20 4.37 4.04 0.36
C LEU A 20 3.30 4.14 1.45
N VAL A 21 2.82 3.01 1.98
CA VAL A 21 1.81 3.01 3.05
C VAL A 21 2.33 3.69 4.32
N VAL A 22 3.61 3.47 4.67
CA VAL A 22 4.27 4.13 5.81
C VAL A 22 4.39 5.64 5.59
N PHE A 23 4.78 6.08 4.40
CA PHE A 23 4.88 7.50 4.04
C PHE A 23 3.55 8.20 4.29
N PHE A 24 2.44 7.67 3.77
CA PHE A 24 1.14 8.26 4.01
C PHE A 24 0.78 8.25 5.49
N LYS A 25 0.92 7.12 6.19
CA LYS A 25 0.60 7.03 7.63
C LYS A 25 1.39 8.02 8.50
N ARG A 26 2.66 8.29 8.18
CA ARG A 26 3.49 9.30 8.86
C ARG A 26 3.00 10.72 8.56
N ASN A 27 2.50 10.96 7.36
CA ASN A 27 1.92 12.23 6.95
C ASN A 27 0.42 12.29 7.25
N HIS A 28 0.04 12.58 8.51
CA HIS A 28 -1.35 12.54 8.97
C HIS A 28 -2.37 13.25 8.07
N LYS A 29 -2.01 14.42 7.51
CA LYS A 29 -2.87 15.17 6.56
C LYS A 29 -3.13 14.38 5.27
N LEU A 30 -2.07 13.86 4.66
CA LEU A 30 -2.16 13.04 3.43
C LEU A 30 -2.87 11.72 3.70
N TRP A 31 -2.63 11.11 4.86
CA TRP A 31 -3.35 9.90 5.27
C TRP A 31 -4.85 10.14 5.38
N PHE A 32 -5.25 11.24 6.02
CA PHE A 32 -6.66 11.60 6.16
C PHE A 32 -7.31 11.81 4.78
N LEU A 33 -6.65 12.58 3.90
CA LEU A 33 -7.13 12.81 2.55
C LEU A 33 -7.26 11.51 1.74
N LEU A 34 -6.24 10.65 1.82
CA LEU A 34 -6.23 9.35 1.16
C LEU A 34 -7.39 8.47 1.64
N ARG A 35 -7.59 8.34 2.96
CA ARG A 35 -8.71 7.55 3.50
C ARG A 35 -10.06 8.10 3.09
N ARG A 36 -10.21 9.43 3.01
CA ARG A 36 -11.44 10.07 2.55
C ARG A 36 -11.74 9.69 1.10
N LYS A 37 -10.78 9.88 0.20
CA LYS A 37 -10.93 9.55 -1.24
C LYS A 37 -11.15 8.04 -1.48
N VAL A 38 -10.44 7.19 -0.73
CA VAL A 38 -10.61 5.72 -0.79
C VAL A 38 -12.03 5.33 -0.39
N LYS A 39 -12.58 5.95 0.67
CA LYS A 39 -13.96 5.73 1.11
C LYS A 39 -14.98 6.23 0.09
N GLU A 40 -14.76 7.41 -0.50
CA GLU A 40 -15.60 7.97 -1.57
C GLU A 40 -15.69 7.01 -2.77
N LYS A 41 -14.59 6.35 -3.15
CA LYS A 41 -14.55 5.34 -4.22
C LYS A 41 -14.97 3.93 -3.77
N LYS A 42 -15.47 3.74 -2.54
CA LYS A 42 -15.84 2.43 -1.95
C LYS A 42 -14.72 1.39 -2.00
N LEU A 43 -13.47 1.84 -1.96
CA LEU A 43 -12.29 0.99 -1.96
C LEU A 43 -11.93 0.57 -0.53
N ARG A 44 -11.25 -0.58 -0.41
CA ARG A 44 -10.69 -1.02 0.87
C ARG A 44 -9.56 -0.07 1.29
N ALA A 45 -9.45 0.19 2.59
CA ALA A 45 -8.36 0.97 3.14
C ALA A 45 -7.00 0.32 2.84
N LEU A 46 -5.96 1.14 2.65
CA LEU A 46 -4.61 0.63 2.46
C LEU A 46 -4.15 -0.15 3.68
N VAL A 47 -3.65 -1.36 3.44
CA VAL A 47 -3.19 -2.29 4.47
C VAL A 47 -1.67 -2.22 4.54
N LEU A 48 -1.13 -2.23 5.76
CA LEU A 48 0.32 -2.35 5.94
C LEU A 48 0.69 -3.84 5.93
N THR A 49 1.74 -4.20 5.19
CA THR A 49 2.31 -5.55 5.25
C THR A 49 2.78 -5.88 6.67
N GLY A 50 2.40 -7.04 7.20
CA GLY A 50 3.12 -7.66 8.30
C GLY A 50 4.31 -8.44 7.74
N ASP A 51 5.46 -8.38 8.40
CA ASP A 51 6.74 -8.80 7.82
C ASP A 51 6.83 -10.29 7.40
N THR A 52 5.91 -11.16 7.84
CA THR A 52 6.06 -12.62 7.75
C THR A 52 4.87 -13.40 7.15
N ARG A 53 3.82 -12.73 6.63
CA ARG A 53 2.63 -13.45 6.12
C ARG A 53 2.28 -13.06 4.69
N TRP A 54 2.30 -14.05 3.78
CA TRP A 54 1.92 -13.90 2.37
C TRP A 54 0.59 -13.17 2.16
N GLY A 55 -0.42 -13.53 2.96
CA GLY A 55 -1.73 -12.89 2.91
C GLY A 55 -1.69 -11.39 3.21
N SER A 56 -0.79 -10.95 4.08
CA SER A 56 -0.62 -9.52 4.39
C SER A 56 0.16 -8.78 3.31
N ALA A 57 1.14 -9.43 2.67
CA ALA A 57 1.84 -8.91 1.50
C ALA A 57 0.86 -8.72 0.33
N LEU A 58 0.09 -9.76 0.00
CA LEU A 58 -0.92 -9.70 -1.04
C LEU A 58 -1.99 -8.64 -0.77
N ALA A 59 -2.48 -8.55 0.48
CA ALA A 59 -3.46 -7.53 0.86
C ALA A 59 -2.92 -6.10 0.70
N CYS A 60 -1.66 -5.86 1.07
CA CYS A 60 -1.02 -4.57 0.84
C CYS A 60 -0.93 -4.24 -0.65
N LEU A 61 -0.35 -5.14 -1.45
CA LEU A 61 -0.18 -4.98 -2.90
C LEU A 61 -1.53 -4.69 -3.57
N ALA A 62 -2.54 -5.51 -3.28
CA ALA A 62 -3.88 -5.34 -3.84
C ALA A 62 -4.53 -4.01 -3.42
N SER A 63 -4.35 -3.59 -2.17
CA SER A 63 -4.90 -2.31 -1.69
C SER A 63 -4.21 -1.09 -2.31
N VAL A 64 -2.90 -1.15 -2.52
CA VAL A 64 -2.12 -0.09 -3.19
C VAL A 64 -2.52 -0.01 -4.65
N LEU A 65 -2.58 -1.15 -5.36
CA LEU A 65 -2.98 -1.21 -6.76
C LEU A 65 -4.40 -0.68 -6.96
N ALA A 66 -5.36 -1.08 -6.12
CA ALA A 66 -6.73 -0.58 -6.20
C ALA A 66 -6.82 0.94 -5.96
N ALA A 67 -5.94 1.50 -5.13
CA ALA A 67 -5.89 2.91 -4.81
C ALA A 67 -4.97 3.73 -5.72
N GLU A 68 -4.34 3.14 -6.73
CA GLU A 68 -3.29 3.75 -7.56
C GLU A 68 -3.69 5.13 -8.10
N SER A 69 -4.86 5.23 -8.75
CA SER A 69 -5.36 6.50 -9.30
C SER A 69 -5.50 7.61 -8.23
N ILE A 70 -5.89 7.24 -7.00
CA ILE A 70 -6.04 8.17 -5.88
C ILE A 70 -4.66 8.58 -5.37
N LEU A 71 -3.75 7.62 -5.20
CA LEU A 71 -2.39 7.85 -4.75
C LEU A 71 -1.67 8.83 -5.68
N PHE A 72 -1.74 8.58 -6.99
CA PHE A 72 -1.16 9.46 -7.99
C PHE A 72 -1.77 10.87 -7.94
N THR A 73 -3.09 10.98 -7.81
CA THR A 73 -3.77 12.28 -7.73
C THR A 73 -3.35 13.09 -6.48
N ILE A 74 -3.03 12.43 -5.37
CA ILE A 74 -2.63 13.12 -4.13
C ILE A 74 -1.17 13.61 -4.18
N VAL A 75 -0.30 12.89 -4.89
CA VAL A 75 1.13 13.21 -4.96
C VAL A 75 1.45 14.15 -6.13
N SER A 76 0.70 14.07 -7.22
CA SER A 76 0.91 14.87 -8.43
C SER A 76 0.10 16.18 -8.45
N GLY A 77 -0.65 16.48 -7.39
CA GLY A 77 -1.42 17.72 -7.21
C GLY A 77 -0.72 18.67 -6.27
#